data_AF-A0A7S3CQJ3-F1
#
_entry.id   AF-A0A7S3CQJ3-F1
#
_cell.length_a   1.000
_cell.length_b   1.000
_cell.length_c   1.000
_cell.angle_alpha   90.00
_cell.angle_beta   90.00
_cell.angle_gamma   90.00
#
_symmetry.space_group_name_H-M   'P 1'
#
loop_
_entity.id
_entity.type
_entity.pdbx_description
1 polymer ?
#
loop_
_entity_poly.entity_id
_entity_poly.type
_entity_poly.pdbx_seq_one_letter_code
_entity_poly.pdbx_strand_id
1 'polypeptide(L)'
;LSTTFKLFNYVCHQNKEQVVRYLQPTIFREYAFIEPLWMAQETRIPMTKVPLCPRCGQIREFELQIMPQIFDKIMELRLVDWETIVVYTCVNVDCLVKSPTEGHYQEEFAYIQISDDFKSVRYGNEQQMSEQAKVRAVEAAEEVDSSLQKECESEIKELESEKQ
;
A
#
# COMPACT_ATOMS: atom_id res chain seq x y z
N LEU A 1 16.48 -7.42 -18.38
CA LEU A 1 15.76 -6.46 -17.51
C LEU A 1 14.93 -5.52 -18.39
N SER A 2 13.61 -5.65 -18.33
CA SER A 2 12.67 -4.83 -19.13
C SER A 2 12.79 -3.34 -18.80
N THR A 3 12.45 -2.47 -19.74
CA THR A 3 12.41 -1.02 -19.51
C THR A 3 11.45 -0.66 -18.37
N THR A 4 10.32 -1.36 -18.29
CA THR A 4 9.34 -1.25 -17.20
C THR A 4 9.98 -1.48 -15.83
N PHE A 5 10.68 -2.60 -15.65
CA PHE A 5 11.35 -2.90 -14.40
C PHE A 5 12.45 -1.88 -14.04
N LYS A 6 13.20 -1.38 -15.05
CA LYS A 6 14.21 -0.35 -14.82
C LYS A 6 13.60 0.95 -14.32
N LEU A 7 12.49 1.39 -14.91
CA LEU A 7 11.75 2.58 -14.47
C LEU A 7 11.20 2.38 -13.05
N PHE A 8 10.59 1.22 -12.79
CA PHE A 8 10.10 0.84 -11.46
C PHE A 8 11.20 0.97 -10.40
N ASN A 9 12.35 0.32 -10.63
CA ASN A 9 13.47 0.37 -9.70
C ASN A 9 14.02 1.77 -9.53
N TYR A 10 14.17 2.52 -10.62
CA TYR A 10 14.66 3.88 -10.56
C TYR A 10 13.78 4.73 -9.63
N VAL A 11 12.46 4.72 -9.81
CA VAL A 11 11.53 5.49 -8.97
C VAL A 11 11.58 5.04 -7.50
N CYS A 12 11.60 3.73 -7.24
CA CYS A 12 11.69 3.20 -5.87
C CYS A 12 13.01 3.58 -5.19
N HIS A 13 14.12 3.63 -5.94
CA HIS A 13 15.42 4.03 -5.42
C HIS A 13 15.50 5.52 -5.11
N GLN A 14 14.85 6.38 -5.92
CA GLN A 14 14.80 7.82 -5.65
C GLN A 14 13.97 8.15 -4.40
N ASN A 15 12.90 7.40 -4.15
CA ASN A 15 11.97 7.65 -3.04
C ASN A 15 11.73 6.39 -2.21
N LYS A 16 12.76 5.94 -1.47
CA LYS A 16 12.72 4.68 -0.70
C LYS A 16 11.63 4.64 0.38
N GLU A 17 11.32 5.79 0.97
CA GLU A 17 10.31 5.93 2.02
C GLU A 17 8.89 6.07 1.45
N GLN A 18 8.74 6.24 0.14
CA GLN A 18 7.43 6.37 -0.48
C GLN A 18 6.76 4.99 -0.59
N VAL A 19 5.90 4.71 0.38
CA VAL A 19 5.08 3.48 0.41
C VAL A 19 3.72 3.64 -0.29
N VAL A 20 3.31 4.88 -0.58
CA VAL A 20 2.04 5.21 -1.23
C VAL A 20 2.26 6.27 -2.31
N ARG A 21 1.67 6.05 -3.49
CA ARG A 21 1.56 7.04 -4.57
C ARG A 21 0.08 7.35 -4.76
N TYR A 22 -0.32 8.56 -4.40
CA TYR A 22 -1.68 9.05 -4.56
C TYR A 22 -1.75 10.02 -5.73
N LEU A 23 -2.76 9.87 -6.57
CA LEU A 23 -3.03 10.73 -7.69
C LEU A 23 -4.40 11.36 -7.52
N GLN A 24 -4.42 12.67 -7.31
CA GLN A 24 -5.66 13.37 -7.09
C GLN A 24 -6.47 13.41 -8.40
N PRO A 25 -7.71 12.89 -8.39
CA PRO A 25 -8.60 12.86 -9.53
C PRO A 25 -8.74 14.21 -10.25
N THR A 26 -8.89 15.31 -9.53
CA THR A 26 -9.35 16.58 -10.13
C THR A 26 -8.26 17.42 -10.81
N ILE A 27 -6.99 17.34 -10.38
CA ILE A 27 -5.93 18.21 -10.92
C ILE A 27 -5.31 17.63 -12.18
N PHE A 28 -5.23 16.29 -12.28
CA PHE A 28 -4.51 15.62 -13.36
C PHE A 28 -5.41 15.07 -14.48
N ARG A 29 -6.73 14.93 -14.25
CA ARG A 29 -7.68 14.33 -15.23
C ARG A 29 -7.83 15.11 -16.53
N GLU A 30 -7.64 16.43 -16.53
CA GLU A 30 -7.75 17.22 -17.76
C GLU A 30 -6.49 17.19 -18.63
N TYR A 31 -5.32 16.87 -18.07
CA TYR A 31 -4.04 17.12 -18.73
C TYR A 31 -3.15 15.89 -18.94
N ALA A 32 -3.34 14.80 -18.19
CA ALA A 32 -2.53 13.59 -18.37
C ALA A 32 -3.25 12.32 -17.93
N PHE A 33 -3.20 11.30 -18.80
CA PHE A 33 -3.44 9.92 -18.36
C PHE A 33 -2.21 9.45 -17.58
N ILE A 34 -2.41 9.07 -16.33
CA ILE A 34 -1.32 8.60 -15.48
C ILE A 34 -1.49 7.12 -15.20
N GLU A 35 -0.50 6.34 -15.61
CA GLU A 35 -0.46 4.91 -15.36
C GLU A 35 0.14 4.58 -13.99
N PRO A 36 -0.29 3.47 -13.37
CA PRO A 36 0.42 2.90 -12.23
C PRO A 36 1.89 2.61 -12.58
N LEU A 37 2.77 2.66 -11.59
CA LEU A 37 4.16 2.27 -11.78
C LEU A 37 4.26 0.75 -11.70
N TRP A 38 4.16 0.10 -12.86
CA TRP A 38 4.20 -1.34 -12.96
C TRP A 38 5.62 -1.91 -12.87
N MET A 39 5.77 -3.09 -12.28
CA MET A 39 7.05 -3.79 -12.20
C MET A 39 7.33 -4.62 -13.47
N ALA A 40 6.31 -5.34 -13.96
CA ALA A 40 6.34 -6.08 -15.22
C ALA A 40 5.23 -5.61 -16.19
N GLN A 41 5.34 -5.97 -17.48
CA GLN A 41 4.32 -5.65 -18.50
C GLN A 41 3.26 -6.75 -18.58
N GLU A 42 3.70 -7.98 -18.36
CA GLU A 42 2.98 -9.24 -18.57
C GLU A 42 1.90 -9.43 -17.51
N THR A 43 2.16 -8.99 -16.28
CA THR A 43 1.26 -9.09 -15.12
C THR A 43 0.42 -7.83 -14.92
N ARG A 44 0.36 -6.92 -15.92
CA ARG A 44 -0.50 -5.74 -15.84
C ARG A 44 -1.96 -6.13 -16.04
N ILE A 45 -2.85 -5.60 -15.21
CA ILE A 45 -4.28 -5.70 -15.50
C ILE A 45 -4.64 -4.79 -16.69
N PRO A 46 -5.26 -5.32 -17.75
CA PRO A 46 -5.79 -4.48 -18.82
C PRO A 46 -7.03 -3.75 -18.31
N MET A 47 -7.24 -2.50 -18.74
CA MET A 47 -8.40 -1.69 -18.32
C MET A 47 -9.76 -2.36 -18.60
N THR A 48 -9.83 -3.23 -19.62
CA THR A 48 -11.04 -4.01 -19.94
C THR A 48 -11.41 -5.05 -18.88
N LYS A 49 -10.51 -5.35 -17.94
CA LYS A 49 -10.75 -6.26 -16.80
C LYS A 49 -11.04 -5.51 -15.50
N VAL A 50 -10.91 -4.19 -15.49
CA VAL A 50 -11.33 -3.35 -14.36
C VAL A 50 -12.86 -3.24 -14.41
N PRO A 51 -13.59 -3.66 -13.36
CA PRO A 51 -15.05 -3.62 -13.37
C PRO A 51 -15.57 -2.18 -13.33
N LEU A 52 -16.76 -1.97 -13.90
CA LEU A 52 -17.51 -0.72 -13.78
C LEU A 52 -17.97 -0.50 -12.33
N CYS A 53 -18.16 0.76 -11.95
CA CYS A 53 -18.71 1.14 -10.66
C CYS A 53 -20.10 0.49 -10.47
N PRO A 54 -20.33 -0.29 -9.40
CA PRO A 54 -21.60 -0.97 -9.18
C PRO A 54 -22.74 0.01 -8.85
N ARG A 55 -22.41 1.25 -8.42
CA ARG A 55 -23.41 2.27 -8.07
C ARG A 55 -23.93 3.03 -9.29
N CYS A 56 -23.04 3.55 -10.14
CA CYS A 56 -23.42 4.42 -11.26
C CYS A 56 -23.13 3.85 -12.65
N GLY A 57 -22.48 2.68 -12.74
CA GLY A 57 -22.13 2.04 -14.00
C GLY A 57 -20.98 2.70 -14.77
N GLN A 58 -20.36 3.75 -14.22
CA GLN A 58 -19.24 4.43 -14.87
C GLN A 58 -17.93 3.65 -14.74
N ILE A 59 -16.97 3.98 -15.59
CA ILE A 59 -15.63 3.39 -15.54
C ILE A 59 -14.90 3.77 -14.25
N ARG A 60 -13.83 3.03 -13.95
CA ARG A 60 -12.89 3.38 -12.89
C ARG A 60 -11.54 3.74 -13.47
N GLU A 61 -10.82 4.62 -12.77
CA GLU A 61 -9.47 5.06 -13.13
C GLU A 61 -8.53 4.90 -11.96
N PHE A 62 -7.24 4.83 -12.27
CA PHE A 62 -6.19 4.74 -11.27
C PHE A 62 -6.18 5.98 -10.35
N GLU A 63 -6.22 5.75 -9.04
CA GLU A 63 -6.15 6.82 -8.04
C GLU A 63 -5.02 6.62 -7.02
N LEU A 64 -4.76 5.38 -6.63
CA LEU A 64 -3.88 5.09 -5.51
C LEU A 64 -3.05 3.83 -5.80
N GLN A 65 -1.76 3.90 -5.54
CA GLN A 65 -0.85 2.75 -5.60
C GLN A 65 -0.13 2.58 -4.26
N ILE A 66 -0.14 1.36 -3.75
CA ILE A 66 0.67 0.92 -2.62
C ILE A 66 1.93 0.27 -3.19
N MET A 67 3.06 0.81 -2.78
CA MET A 67 4.39 0.42 -3.22
C MET A 67 4.92 -0.73 -2.37
N PRO A 68 5.72 -1.67 -2.92
CA PRO A 68 6.14 -2.87 -2.21
C PRO A 68 7.00 -2.58 -0.97
N GLN A 69 7.64 -1.40 -0.92
CA GLN A 69 8.39 -0.92 0.25
C GLN A 69 7.55 -0.92 1.55
N ILE A 70 6.21 -0.90 1.46
CA ILE A 70 5.35 -0.98 2.63
C ILE A 70 5.57 -2.26 3.43
N PHE A 71 5.85 -3.39 2.77
CA PHE A 71 6.00 -4.70 3.41
C PHE A 71 7.27 -4.77 4.25
N ASP A 72 8.31 -4.02 3.89
CA ASP A 72 9.49 -3.85 4.72
C ASP A 72 9.16 -3.09 6.00
N LYS A 73 8.31 -2.06 5.92
CA LYS A 73 7.92 -1.19 7.04
C LYS A 73 6.97 -1.89 8.02
N ILE A 74 6.00 -2.64 7.52
CA ILE A 74 5.02 -3.32 8.40
C ILE A 74 5.52 -4.64 8.95
N MET A 75 6.70 -5.12 8.54
CA MET A 75 7.30 -6.39 8.98
C MET A 75 6.43 -7.64 8.71
N GLU A 76 5.36 -7.48 7.95
CA GLU A 76 4.42 -8.51 7.55
C GLU A 76 4.53 -8.79 6.04
N LEU A 77 4.13 -9.99 5.64
CA LEU A 77 4.05 -10.39 4.22
C LEU A 77 5.37 -10.32 3.44
N ARG A 78 6.53 -10.19 4.12
CA ARG A 78 7.89 -10.20 3.52
C ARG A 78 8.23 -11.46 2.71
N LEU A 79 7.54 -12.57 2.96
CA LEU A 79 7.72 -13.84 2.23
C LEU A 79 6.86 -13.94 0.97
N VAL A 80 6.12 -12.88 0.66
CA VAL A 80 5.22 -12.84 -0.49
C VAL A 80 5.75 -11.79 -1.44
N ASP A 81 6.02 -12.19 -2.68
CA ASP A 81 6.49 -11.28 -3.73
C ASP A 81 5.32 -10.45 -4.29
N TRP A 82 4.82 -9.53 -3.47
CA TRP A 82 3.90 -8.49 -3.93
C TRP A 82 4.71 -7.47 -4.74
N GLU A 83 4.39 -7.28 -6.02
CA GLU A 83 5.07 -6.26 -6.82
C GLU A 83 4.50 -4.88 -6.51
N THR A 84 3.17 -4.72 -6.58
CA THR A 84 2.47 -3.50 -6.18
C THR A 84 0.96 -3.74 -6.08
N ILE A 85 0.26 -2.94 -5.28
CA ILE A 85 -1.20 -2.92 -5.22
C ILE A 85 -1.69 -1.62 -5.84
N VAL A 86 -2.62 -1.72 -6.78
CA VAL A 86 -3.19 -0.59 -7.52
C VAL A 86 -4.68 -0.51 -7.26
N VAL A 87 -5.17 0.67 -6.91
CA VAL A 87 -6.57 0.94 -6.62
C VAL A 87 -7.14 1.85 -7.69
N TYR A 88 -8.30 1.42 -8.19
CA TYR A 88 -9.10 2.10 -9.18
C TYR A 88 -10.40 2.57 -8.54
N THR A 89 -10.75 3.82 -8.79
CA THR A 89 -11.93 4.46 -8.21
C THR A 89 -12.85 5.02 -9.29
N CYS A 90 -14.12 5.20 -8.94
CA CYS A 90 -15.11 5.73 -9.88
C CYS A 90 -14.71 7.11 -10.44
N VAL A 91 -14.82 7.27 -11.77
CA VAL A 91 -14.49 8.56 -12.42
C VAL A 91 -15.50 9.66 -12.14
N ASN A 92 -16.72 9.28 -11.79
CA ASN A 92 -17.78 10.23 -11.48
C ASN A 92 -17.61 10.78 -10.07
N VAL A 93 -17.21 12.05 -9.95
CA VAL A 93 -17.02 12.76 -8.68
C VAL A 93 -18.30 12.89 -7.85
N ASP A 94 -19.47 12.82 -8.49
CA ASP A 94 -20.77 12.85 -7.80
C ASP A 94 -21.20 11.48 -7.28
N CYS A 95 -20.44 10.42 -7.57
CA CYS A 95 -20.68 9.04 -7.15
C CYS A 95 -20.16 8.77 -5.71
N LEU A 96 -20.40 9.72 -4.81
CA LEU A 96 -20.09 9.59 -3.39
C LEU A 96 -21.30 9.06 -2.62
N VAL A 97 -21.03 8.47 -1.45
CA VAL A 97 -22.07 8.16 -0.46
C VAL A 97 -22.58 9.48 0.12
N LYS A 98 -23.79 9.89 -0.24
CA LYS A 98 -24.34 11.21 0.15
C LYS A 98 -25.17 11.17 1.42
N SER A 99 -25.65 9.99 1.82
CA SER A 99 -26.53 9.82 2.97
C SER A 99 -26.17 8.58 3.79
N PRO A 100 -26.27 8.63 5.14
CA PRO A 100 -26.14 7.45 6.01
C PRO A 100 -27.09 6.30 5.63
N THR A 101 -28.22 6.60 4.98
CA THR A 101 -29.18 5.58 4.52
C THR A 101 -28.70 4.79 3.31
N GLU A 102 -27.71 5.30 2.57
CA GLU A 102 -27.09 4.64 1.40
C GLU A 102 -25.82 3.86 1.77
N GLY A 103 -25.55 3.72 3.07
CA GLY A 103 -24.33 3.13 3.62
C GLY A 103 -23.30 4.18 4.03
N HIS A 104 -22.09 3.71 4.37
CA HIS A 104 -20.95 4.57 4.75
C HIS A 104 -19.73 4.37 3.86
N TYR A 105 -19.66 3.24 3.15
CA TYR A 105 -18.53 2.85 2.33
C TYR A 105 -18.99 2.54 0.91
N GLN A 106 -18.16 2.90 -0.06
CA GLN A 106 -18.33 2.54 -1.46
C GLN A 106 -17.27 1.50 -1.83
N GLU A 107 -17.68 0.43 -2.48
CA GLU A 107 -16.75 -0.58 -2.99
C GLU A 107 -15.98 -0.04 -4.20
N GLU A 108 -14.66 -0.08 -4.08
CA GLU A 108 -13.71 0.25 -5.13
C GLU A 108 -12.85 -0.95 -5.50
N PHE A 109 -12.13 -0.86 -6.61
CA PHE A 109 -11.44 -2.01 -7.18
C PHE A 109 -9.94 -1.95 -6.90
N ALA A 110 -9.42 -2.96 -6.20
CA ALA A 110 -7.99 -3.14 -6.01
C ALA A 110 -7.47 -4.31 -6.85
N TYR A 111 -6.33 -4.12 -7.50
CA TYR A 111 -5.58 -5.13 -8.24
C TYR A 111 -4.20 -5.31 -7.62
N ILE A 112 -3.81 -6.56 -7.40
CA ILE A 112 -2.51 -6.92 -6.90
C ILE A 112 -1.69 -7.42 -8.08
N GLN A 113 -0.60 -6.72 -8.39
CA GLN A 113 0.41 -7.23 -9.31
C GLN A 113 1.28 -8.22 -8.54
N ILE A 114 1.21 -9.49 -8.93
CA ILE A 114 2.02 -10.57 -8.39
C ILE A 114 2.98 -11.02 -9.50
N SER A 115 4.22 -11.34 -9.14
CA SER A 115 5.21 -11.86 -10.09
C SER A 115 4.71 -13.16 -10.75
N ASP A 116 5.05 -13.39 -12.01
CA ASP A 116 4.76 -14.67 -12.67
C ASP A 116 5.57 -15.84 -12.08
N ASP A 117 6.71 -15.54 -11.44
CA ASP A 117 7.52 -16.53 -10.71
C ASP A 117 6.80 -17.04 -9.45
N PHE A 118 5.68 -16.43 -9.06
CA PHE A 118 4.87 -16.88 -7.94
C PHE A 118 4.30 -18.30 -8.12
N LYS A 119 4.28 -18.82 -9.36
CA LYS A 119 3.91 -20.22 -9.63
C LYS A 119 5.02 -21.21 -9.24
N SER A 120 6.27 -20.77 -9.17
CA SER A 120 7.45 -21.59 -8.87
C SER A 120 8.01 -21.33 -7.46
N VAL A 121 7.75 -20.15 -6.89
CA VAL A 121 8.12 -19.79 -5.51
C VAL A 121 7.11 -20.40 -4.53
N ARG A 122 7.53 -21.45 -3.82
CA ARG A 122 6.81 -21.89 -2.62
C ARG A 122 7.10 -20.89 -1.51
N TYR A 123 6.04 -20.39 -0.88
CA TYR A 123 6.16 -19.64 0.38
C TYR A 123 7.11 -20.35 1.31
N GLY A 124 7.99 -19.57 1.96
CA GLY A 124 9.08 -20.06 2.78
C GLY A 124 8.68 -21.29 3.60
N ASN A 125 9.61 -22.23 3.76
CA ASN A 125 9.35 -23.45 4.52
C ASN A 125 8.90 -23.11 5.96
N GLU A 126 8.32 -24.07 6.69
CA GLU A 126 7.82 -23.84 8.06
C GLU A 126 8.86 -23.17 8.97
N GLN A 127 10.15 -23.45 8.75
CA GLN A 127 11.24 -22.79 9.45
C GLN A 127 11.31 -21.28 9.14
N GLN A 128 11.27 -20.87 7.87
CA GLN A 128 11.28 -19.46 7.48
C GLN A 128 10.06 -18.70 8.00
N MET A 129 8.88 -19.33 8.01
CA MET A 129 7.68 -18.74 8.61
C MET A 129 7.79 -18.60 10.13
N SER A 130 8.36 -19.60 10.81
CA SER A 130 8.60 -19.56 12.25
C SER A 130 9.65 -18.51 12.62
N GLU A 131 10.72 -18.38 11.82
CA GLU A 131 11.76 -17.37 12.02
C GLU A 131 11.18 -15.96 11.89
N GLN A 132 10.37 -15.70 10.85
CA GLN A 132 9.69 -14.42 10.69
C GLN A 132 8.76 -14.09 11.87
N ALA A 133 8.01 -15.08 12.38
CA ALA A 133 7.16 -14.91 13.56
C ALA A 133 7.96 -14.57 14.82
N LYS A 134 9.15 -15.16 15.00
CA LYS A 134 10.06 -14.84 16.12
C LYS A 134 10.62 -13.43 16.00
N VAL A 135 11.12 -13.05 14.82
CA VAL A 135 11.65 -11.70 14.57
C VAL A 135 10.58 -10.66 14.86
N ARG A 136 9.35 -10.87 14.37
CA ARG A 136 8.20 -10.01 14.67
C ARG A 136 7.92 -9.88 16.17
N ALA A 137 7.98 -10.98 16.92
CA ALA A 137 7.73 -10.96 18.35
C ALA A 137 8.79 -10.16 19.12
N VAL A 138 10.05 -10.22 18.66
CA VAL A 138 11.15 -9.43 19.24
C VAL A 138 11.00 -7.95 18.89
N GLU A 139 10.81 -7.62 17.61
CA GLU A 139 10.66 -6.23 17.15
C GLU A 139 9.45 -5.54 17.81
N ALA A 140 8.31 -6.26 17.95
CA ALA A 140 7.14 -5.73 18.64
C ALA A 140 7.39 -5.49 20.14
N ALA A 141 8.22 -6.31 20.79
CA ALA A 141 8.58 -6.12 22.19
C ALA A 141 9.52 -4.91 22.37
N GLU A 142 10.46 -4.70 21.45
CA GLU A 142 11.37 -3.54 21.44
C GLU A 142 10.62 -2.21 21.18
N GLU A 143 9.64 -2.20 20.29
CA GLU A 143 8.79 -1.03 20.04
C GLU A 143 7.96 -0.63 21.26
N VAL A 144 7.44 -1.62 21.99
CA VAL A 144 6.70 -1.41 23.23
C VAL A 144 7.63 -0.88 24.33
N ASP A 145 8.83 -1.45 24.50
CA ASP A 145 9.82 -0.98 25.49
C ASP A 145 10.28 0.47 25.20
N SER A 146 10.51 0.80 23.92
CA SER A 146 10.85 2.16 23.49
C SER A 146 9.71 3.16 23.78
N SER A 147 8.46 2.75 23.55
CA SER A 147 7.29 3.58 23.83
C SER A 147 7.11 3.83 25.33
N LEU A 148 7.27 2.80 26.16
CA LEU A 148 7.19 2.89 27.62
C LEU A 148 8.30 3.77 28.22
N GLN A 149 9.53 3.69 27.69
CA GLN A 149 10.61 4.57 28.12
C GLN A 149 10.29 6.04 27.83
N LYS A 150 9.72 6.35 26.67
CA LYS A 150 9.34 7.73 26.32
C LYS A 150 8.22 8.27 27.19
N GLU A 151 7.21 7.45 27.51
CA GLU A 151 6.14 7.82 28.44
C GLU A 151 6.70 8.10 29.83
N CYS A 152 7.54 7.22 30.37
CA CYS A 152 8.16 7.38 31.67
C CYS A 152 9.06 8.64 31.76
N GLU A 153 9.84 8.92 30.70
CA GLU A 153 10.62 10.16 30.61
C GLU A 153 9.75 11.42 30.55
N SER A 154 8.57 11.34 29.93
CA SER A 154 7.64 12.46 29.86
C SER A 154 6.97 12.75 31.21
N GLU A 155 6.55 11.70 31.94
CA GLU A 155 5.95 11.83 33.28
C GLU A 155 6.98 12.38 34.29
N ILE A 156 8.24 11.96 34.21
CA ILE A 156 9.30 12.49 35.08
C ILE A 156 9.50 13.99 34.83
N LYS A 157 9.51 14.43 33.56
CA LYS A 157 9.65 15.85 33.21
C LYS A 157 8.46 16.69 33.69
N GLU A 158 7.24 16.17 33.62
CA GLU A 158 6.06 16.86 34.17
C GLU A 158 6.16 17.01 35.69
N LEU A 159 6.48 15.93 36.41
CA LEU A 159 6.65 15.95 37.88
C LEU A 159 7.79 16.86 38.36
N GLU A 160 8.85 17.03 37.57
CA GLU A 160 9.93 17.98 37.85
C GLU A 160 9.49 19.43 37.62
N SER A 161 8.61 19.68 36.64
CA SER A 161 8.08 21.01 36.35
C SER A 161 7.05 21.51 37.38
N GLU A 162 6.28 20.61 38.01
CA GLU A 162 5.30 20.94 39.06
C GLU A 162 5.94 21.22 40.44
N LYS A 163 7.23 20.92 40.59
CA LYS A 163 8.00 21.16 41.83
C LYS A 163 8.78 22.49 41.85
N GLN A 164 8.67 23.30 40.80
CA GLN A 164 9.20 24.69 40.73
C GLN A 164 8.10 25.72 40.92
#